data_AF-A0A7C8AN28-F1
#
_entry.id   AF-A0A7C8AN28-F1
#
_cell.length_a   1.000
_cell.length_b   1.000
_cell.length_c   1.000
_cell.angle_alpha   90.00
_cell.angle_beta   90.00
_cell.angle_gamma   90.00
#
_symmetry.space_group_name_H-M   'P 1'
#
loop_
_entity.id
_entity.type
_entity.pdbx_description
1 polymer ?
#
loop_
_entity_poly.entity_id
_entity_poly.type
_entity_poly.pdbx_seq_one_letter_code
_entity_poly.pdbx_strand_id
1 'polypeptide(L)'
;MRRLPFEAEEIAILAQAIDASEELISDFYKISTSEWKRYRYDIQNLSDLGEEEVTDVAFAQIRRYLRRPGDRTRGSEPGDFFKICIQDHVIRKAVERDKGIRLFPLTAYIVTHELIHVVRFAKFLQRFDSTAVEQDAEEKRVHALTYDLLQKTRVQGLSEVLSAFKDC
;
A
#
# COMPACT_ATOMS: atom_id res chain seq x y z
N MET A 1 -23.07 -1.16 -3.45
CA MET A 1 -22.25 -0.14 -4.15
C MET A 1 -21.61 -0.82 -5.36
N ARG A 2 -21.45 -0.16 -6.52
CA ARG A 2 -20.83 -0.83 -7.68
C ARG A 2 -19.32 -0.82 -7.50
N ARG A 3 -18.72 -2.00 -7.37
CA ARG A 3 -17.27 -2.19 -7.30
C ARG A 3 -16.73 -2.14 -8.73
N LEU A 4 -16.26 -0.97 -9.15
CA LEU A 4 -15.71 -0.74 -10.48
C LEU A 4 -14.19 -0.65 -10.38
N PRO A 5 -13.44 -1.38 -11.23
CA PRO A 5 -11.99 -1.25 -11.28
C PRO A 5 -11.59 0.10 -11.86
N PHE A 6 -10.34 0.46 -11.65
CA PHE A 6 -9.71 1.60 -12.32
C PHE A 6 -9.68 1.42 -13.84
N GLU A 7 -9.91 2.52 -14.54
CA GLU A 7 -9.73 2.61 -15.98
C GLU A 7 -8.25 2.84 -16.31
N ALA A 8 -7.89 2.78 -17.59
CA ALA A 8 -6.50 2.83 -18.04
C ALA A 8 -5.72 4.06 -17.52
N GLU A 9 -6.36 5.23 -17.49
CA GLU A 9 -5.74 6.47 -17.00
C GLU A 9 -5.47 6.42 -15.49
N GLU A 10 -6.38 5.82 -14.71
CA GLU A 10 -6.22 5.66 -13.26
C GLU A 10 -5.20 4.59 -12.92
N ILE A 11 -5.13 3.52 -13.71
CA ILE A 11 -4.07 2.49 -13.62
C ILE A 11 -2.69 3.13 -13.87
N ALA A 12 -2.57 4.01 -14.87
CA ALA A 12 -1.32 4.72 -15.12
C ALA A 12 -0.93 5.66 -13.96
N ILE A 13 -1.90 6.24 -13.26
CA ILE A 13 -1.67 7.05 -12.05
C ILE A 13 -1.22 6.17 -10.88
N LEU A 14 -1.86 5.02 -10.69
CA LEU A 14 -1.49 4.05 -9.67
C LEU A 14 -0.04 3.56 -9.90
N ALA A 15 0.32 3.23 -11.13
CA ALA A 15 1.69 2.82 -11.48
C ALA A 15 2.73 3.90 -11.13
N GLN A 16 2.46 5.16 -11.50
CA GLN A 16 3.33 6.29 -11.13
C GLN A 16 3.44 6.47 -9.60
N ALA A 17 2.34 6.26 -8.87
CA ALA A 17 2.35 6.35 -7.41
C ALA A 17 3.15 5.21 -6.78
N ILE A 18 3.10 4.00 -7.35
CA ILE A 18 3.93 2.86 -6.92
C ILE A 18 5.40 3.18 -7.14
N ASP A 19 5.80 3.57 -8.34
CA ASP A 19 7.19 3.89 -8.67
C ASP A 19 7.76 4.96 -7.73
N ALA A 20 7.02 6.06 -7.51
CA ALA A 20 7.43 7.14 -6.62
C ALA A 20 7.53 6.70 -5.16
N SER A 21 6.63 5.84 -4.69
CA SER A 21 6.63 5.33 -3.32
C SER A 21 7.78 4.37 -3.08
N GLU A 22 8.07 3.48 -4.04
CA GLU A 22 9.20 2.57 -3.98
C GLU A 22 10.52 3.32 -3.95
N GLU A 23 10.70 4.36 -4.79
CA GLU A 23 11.89 5.22 -4.78
C GLU A 23 12.07 5.90 -3.40
N LEU A 24 11.01 6.52 -2.89
CA LEU A 24 11.02 7.22 -1.59
C LEU A 24 11.39 6.28 -0.43
N ILE A 25 10.80 5.09 -0.41
CA ILE A 25 11.04 4.08 0.64
C ILE A 25 12.44 3.47 0.50
N SER A 26 12.92 3.27 -0.73
CA SER A 26 14.29 2.82 -1.00
C SER A 26 15.30 3.77 -0.40
N ASP A 27 15.12 5.07 -0.66
CA ASP A 27 16.01 6.12 -0.17
C ASP A 27 16.00 6.23 1.35
N PHE A 28 14.84 6.06 1.98
CA PHE A 28 14.71 6.15 3.44
C PHE A 28 15.32 4.95 4.16
N TYR A 29 14.94 3.72 3.79
CA TYR A 29 15.40 2.51 4.45
C TYR A 29 16.73 1.97 3.90
N LYS A 30 17.30 2.64 2.90
CA LYS A 30 18.51 2.23 2.17
C LYS A 30 18.37 0.81 1.60
N ILE A 31 17.23 0.57 0.95
CA ILE A 31 16.89 -0.73 0.34
C ILE A 31 17.43 -0.76 -1.08
N SER A 32 18.25 -1.77 -1.38
CA SER A 32 18.70 -2.06 -2.74
C SER A 32 17.62 -2.78 -3.56
N THR A 33 17.71 -2.73 -4.89
CA THR A 33 16.84 -3.50 -5.79
C THR A 33 16.83 -5.01 -5.48
N SER A 34 17.97 -5.57 -5.03
CA SER A 34 18.04 -6.97 -4.61
C SER A 34 17.28 -7.27 -3.32
N GLU A 35 17.22 -6.30 -2.39
CA GLU A 35 16.45 -6.44 -1.16
C GLU A 35 14.95 -6.33 -1.41
N TRP A 36 14.51 -5.44 -2.31
CA TRP A 36 13.11 -5.38 -2.74
C TRP A 36 12.62 -6.73 -3.27
N LYS A 37 13.43 -7.39 -4.11
CA LYS A 37 13.12 -8.75 -4.61
C LYS A 37 12.97 -9.79 -3.50
N ARG A 38 13.61 -9.58 -2.34
CA ARG A 38 13.50 -10.48 -1.17
C ARG A 38 12.25 -10.22 -0.33
N TYR A 39 11.67 -9.02 -0.37
CA TYR A 39 10.44 -8.71 0.38
C TYR A 39 9.17 -9.36 -0.21
N ARG A 40 9.26 -9.95 -1.42
CA ARG A 40 8.23 -10.83 -1.99
C ARG A 40 6.81 -10.25 -1.84
N TYR A 41 6.59 -9.06 -2.38
CA TYR A 41 5.26 -8.47 -2.42
C TYR A 41 4.77 -8.27 -3.85
N ASP A 42 3.48 -8.02 -3.97
CA ASP A 42 2.80 -7.68 -5.22
C ASP A 42 1.68 -6.68 -4.89
N ILE A 43 1.44 -5.73 -5.79
CA ILE A 43 0.38 -4.72 -5.66
C ILE A 43 -0.60 -5.00 -6.78
N GLN A 44 -1.84 -5.30 -6.40
CA GLN A 44 -2.90 -5.65 -7.34
C GLN A 44 -4.09 -4.73 -7.07
N ASN A 45 -4.70 -4.26 -8.16
CA ASN A 45 -5.92 -3.45 -8.12
C ASN A 45 -7.15 -4.35 -8.27
N LEU A 46 -8.33 -3.75 -8.19
CA LEU A 46 -9.60 -4.47 -8.15
C LEU A 46 -9.83 -5.47 -9.31
N SER A 47 -9.23 -5.27 -10.50
CA SER A 47 -9.38 -6.23 -11.61
C SER A 47 -8.75 -7.59 -11.35
N ASP A 48 -7.77 -7.64 -10.45
CA ASP A 48 -6.94 -8.82 -10.18
C ASP A 48 -7.08 -9.33 -8.73
N LEU A 49 -8.14 -8.90 -8.05
CA LEU A 49 -8.50 -9.35 -6.70
C LEU A 49 -9.55 -10.46 -6.75
N GLY A 50 -9.34 -11.49 -5.92
CA GLY A 50 -10.38 -12.46 -5.56
C GLY A 50 -11.45 -11.83 -4.66
N GLU A 51 -12.64 -12.43 -4.60
CA GLU A 51 -13.77 -11.86 -3.83
C GLU A 51 -13.44 -11.63 -2.34
N GLU A 52 -12.64 -12.52 -1.75
CA GLU A 52 -12.16 -12.46 -0.37
C GLU A 52 -11.11 -11.37 -0.11
N GLU A 53 -10.51 -10.86 -1.19
CA GLU A 53 -9.50 -9.80 -1.18
C GLU A 53 -10.12 -8.42 -1.39
N VAL A 54 -11.43 -8.34 -1.61
CA VAL A 54 -12.16 -7.08 -1.82
C VAL A 54 -12.89 -6.64 -0.55
N THR A 55 -12.75 -5.36 -0.20
CA THR A 55 -13.42 -4.76 0.96
C THR A 55 -13.89 -3.34 0.66
N ASP A 56 -15.03 -2.94 1.23
CA ASP A 56 -15.61 -1.61 1.04
C ASP A 56 -15.20 -0.60 2.14
N VAL A 57 -14.41 -1.02 3.14
CA VAL A 57 -14.12 -0.22 4.35
C VAL A 57 -12.74 0.43 4.39
N ALA A 58 -11.81 -0.02 3.54
CA ALA A 58 -10.42 0.44 3.52
C ALA A 58 -9.97 0.74 2.10
N PHE A 59 -8.98 1.61 1.93
CA PHE A 59 -8.41 1.94 0.62
C PHE A 59 -7.52 0.82 0.06
N ALA A 60 -6.86 0.08 0.95
CA ALA A 60 -6.05 -1.07 0.62
C ALA A 60 -6.11 -2.05 1.80
N GLN A 61 -5.66 -3.29 1.56
CA GLN A 61 -5.39 -4.25 2.63
C GLN A 61 -4.23 -5.16 2.23
N ILE A 62 -3.41 -5.56 3.20
CA ILE A 62 -2.33 -6.53 2.97
C ILE A 62 -2.82 -7.93 3.32
N ARG A 63 -2.62 -8.86 2.39
CA ARG A 63 -2.84 -10.29 2.61
C ARG A 63 -1.50 -11.02 2.61
N ARG A 64 -1.30 -11.88 3.61
CA ARG A 64 -0.13 -12.74 3.72
C ARG A 64 -0.44 -14.11 3.17
N TYR A 65 0.41 -14.57 2.26
CA TYR A 65 0.37 -15.89 1.68
C TYR A 65 1.67 -16.63 1.98
N LEU A 66 1.61 -17.94 2.14
CA LEU A 66 2.82 -18.75 2.31
C LEU A 66 3.70 -18.75 1.04
N ARG A 67 3.10 -18.46 -0.13
CA ARG A 67 3.73 -18.40 -1.46
C ARG A 67 2.91 -17.50 -2.39
N ARG A 68 3.50 -17.04 -3.49
CA ARG A 68 2.75 -16.33 -4.54
C ARG A 68 1.64 -17.23 -5.13
N PRO A 69 0.38 -16.75 -5.22
CA PRO A 69 -0.69 -17.49 -5.88
C PRO A 69 -0.34 -17.82 -7.34
N GLY A 70 -0.47 -19.08 -7.75
CA GLY A 70 -0.26 -19.53 -9.14
C GLY A 70 1.09 -20.19 -9.47
N ASP A 71 2.10 -20.15 -8.58
CA ASP A 71 3.41 -20.77 -8.83
C ASP A 71 3.42 -22.29 -8.58
N ARG A 72 3.78 -23.10 -9.59
CA ARG A 72 4.00 -24.56 -9.48
C ARG A 72 5.50 -24.91 -9.36
N THR A 73 5.91 -25.21 -8.11
CA THR A 73 7.03 -26.08 -7.65
C THR A 73 8.47 -25.92 -8.18
N ARG A 74 9.41 -25.53 -7.29
CA ARG A 74 10.68 -26.25 -6.97
C ARG A 74 11.40 -25.54 -5.81
N GLY A 75 11.57 -26.22 -4.66
CA GLY A 75 12.48 -25.76 -3.59
C GLY A 75 11.82 -25.26 -2.31
N SER A 76 12.48 -25.57 -1.19
CA SER A 76 12.05 -25.40 0.19
C SER A 76 12.39 -24.01 0.75
N GLU A 77 11.85 -22.94 0.19
CA GLU A 77 11.94 -21.62 0.85
C GLU A 77 10.57 -21.20 1.38
N PRO A 78 10.24 -21.52 2.65
CA PRO A 78 9.10 -20.93 3.33
C PRO A 78 9.44 -19.46 3.57
N GLY A 79 8.82 -18.57 2.80
CA GLY A 79 8.91 -17.14 3.01
C GLY A 79 7.56 -16.52 2.72
N ASP A 80 7.12 -15.62 3.60
CA ASP A 80 5.87 -14.91 3.44
C ASP A 80 5.86 -14.10 2.14
N PHE A 81 4.73 -14.14 1.43
CA PHE A 81 4.44 -13.31 0.27
C PHE A 81 3.31 -12.36 0.64
N PHE A 82 3.49 -11.06 0.40
CA PHE A 82 2.52 -10.02 0.77
C PHE A 82 1.82 -9.47 -0.47
N LYS A 83 0.50 -9.59 -0.55
CA LYS A 83 -0.29 -8.95 -1.61
C LYS A 83 -0.96 -7.70 -1.05
N ILE A 84 -0.62 -6.53 -1.58
CA ILE A 84 -1.31 -5.27 -1.31
C ILE A 84 -2.50 -5.21 -2.26
N CYS A 85 -3.71 -5.22 -1.71
CA CYS A 85 -4.96 -5.28 -2.45
C CYS A 85 -5.59 -3.88 -2.49
N ILE A 86 -5.38 -3.14 -3.57
CA ILE A 86 -5.91 -1.78 -3.76
C ILE A 86 -7.42 -1.83 -4.06
N GLN A 87 -8.20 -1.03 -3.34
CA GLN A 87 -9.66 -0.99 -3.42
C GLN A 87 -10.11 0.21 -4.27
N ASP A 88 -9.99 0.09 -5.59
CA ASP A 88 -10.24 1.14 -6.59
C ASP A 88 -11.55 1.91 -6.35
N HIS A 89 -12.62 1.16 -6.10
CA HIS A 89 -13.97 1.68 -5.84
C HIS A 89 -14.06 2.53 -4.57
N VAL A 90 -13.24 2.27 -3.55
CA VAL A 90 -13.17 3.05 -2.31
C VAL A 90 -12.37 4.33 -2.55
N ILE A 91 -11.23 4.22 -3.25
CA ILE A 91 -10.37 5.36 -3.60
C ILE A 91 -11.13 6.35 -4.48
N ARG A 92 -11.79 5.86 -5.54
CA ARG A 92 -12.57 6.71 -6.46
C ARG A 92 -13.68 7.45 -5.70
N LYS A 93 -14.38 6.76 -4.80
CA LYS A 93 -15.40 7.40 -3.93
C LYS A 93 -14.83 8.51 -3.07
N ALA A 94 -13.63 8.35 -2.50
CA ALA A 94 -13.00 9.39 -1.70
C ALA A 94 -12.62 10.62 -2.55
N VAL A 95 -12.02 10.41 -3.73
CA VAL A 95 -11.69 11.49 -4.67
C VAL A 95 -12.96 12.21 -5.17
N GLU A 96 -14.04 11.48 -5.41
CA GLU A 96 -15.32 12.05 -5.82
C GLU A 96 -15.96 12.89 -4.71
N ARG A 97 -15.89 12.41 -3.46
CA ARG A 97 -16.42 13.06 -2.26
C ARG A 97 -15.65 14.33 -1.92
N ASP A 98 -14.33 14.24 -1.88
CA ASP A 98 -13.46 15.30 -1.38
C ASP A 98 -12.74 16.00 -2.55
N LYS A 99 -13.36 17.05 -3.11
CA LYS A 99 -12.86 17.72 -4.34
C LYS A 99 -11.45 18.33 -4.24
N GLY A 100 -10.92 18.51 -3.03
CA GLY A 100 -9.53 18.94 -2.81
C GLY A 100 -8.51 17.81 -2.91
N ILE A 101 -8.96 16.55 -2.86
CA ILE A 101 -8.11 15.36 -2.93
C ILE A 101 -8.03 14.91 -4.38
N ARG A 102 -6.80 14.80 -4.89
CA ARG A 102 -6.53 14.27 -6.24
C ARG A 102 -6.11 12.81 -6.14
N LEU A 103 -6.35 12.06 -7.21
CA LEU A 103 -6.06 10.63 -7.24
C LEU A 103 -4.59 10.32 -6.97
N PHE A 104 -3.66 10.95 -7.71
CA PHE A 104 -2.21 10.70 -7.56
C PHE A 104 -1.69 10.87 -6.12
N PRO A 105 -1.87 12.03 -5.44
CA PRO A 105 -1.36 12.19 -4.08
C PRO A 105 -2.04 11.25 -3.08
N LEU A 106 -3.32 10.91 -3.27
CA LEU A 106 -4.01 9.94 -2.43
C LEU A 106 -3.43 8.53 -2.62
N THR A 107 -3.24 8.09 -3.87
CA THR A 107 -2.64 6.78 -4.16
C THR A 107 -1.19 6.71 -3.70
N ALA A 108 -0.42 7.80 -3.82
CA ALA A 108 0.94 7.85 -3.31
C ALA A 108 0.98 7.69 -1.78
N TYR A 109 0.04 8.33 -1.07
CA TYR A 109 -0.12 8.15 0.37
C TYR A 109 -0.44 6.69 0.74
N ILE A 110 -1.47 6.11 0.11
CA ILE A 110 -1.89 4.73 0.36
C ILE A 110 -0.75 3.76 0.08
N VAL A 111 -0.12 3.84 -1.10
CA VAL A 111 0.94 2.90 -1.47
C VAL A 111 2.17 3.06 -0.59
N THR A 112 2.55 4.28 -0.22
CA THR A 112 3.65 4.50 0.74
C THR A 112 3.35 3.86 2.08
N HIS A 113 2.12 4.02 2.60
CA HIS A 113 1.68 3.40 3.86
C HIS A 113 1.81 1.88 3.81
N GLU A 114 1.23 1.24 2.79
CA GLU A 114 1.25 -0.22 2.65
C GLU A 114 2.67 -0.78 2.42
N LEU A 115 3.50 -0.09 1.64
CA LEU A 115 4.88 -0.52 1.43
C LEU A 115 5.72 -0.41 2.71
N ILE A 116 5.49 0.59 3.57
CA ILE A 116 6.15 0.65 4.88
C ILE A 116 5.75 -0.57 5.73
N HIS A 117 4.47 -0.97 5.73
CA HIS A 117 4.05 -2.21 6.38
C HIS A 117 4.79 -3.43 5.82
N VAL A 118 4.87 -3.58 4.50
CA VAL A 118 5.62 -4.68 3.85
C VAL A 118 7.07 -4.73 4.34
N VAL A 119 7.77 -3.59 4.33
CA VAL A 119 9.16 -3.52 4.79
C VAL A 119 9.27 -3.93 6.27
N ARG A 120 8.32 -3.49 7.11
CA ARG A 120 8.32 -3.76 8.54
C ARG A 120 8.00 -5.22 8.86
N PHE A 121 7.05 -5.83 8.15
CA PHE A 121 6.76 -7.26 8.23
C PHE A 121 7.95 -8.10 7.74
N ALA A 122 8.52 -7.76 6.58
CA ALA A 122 9.63 -8.50 5.99
C ALA A 122 10.93 -8.43 6.82
N LYS A 123 11.12 -7.34 7.58
CA LYS A 123 12.23 -7.19 8.54
C LYS A 123 11.92 -7.74 9.94
N PHE A 124 10.77 -8.41 10.13
CA PHE A 124 10.28 -8.90 11.43
C PHE A 124 10.21 -7.82 12.52
N LEU A 125 10.06 -6.55 12.12
CA LEU A 125 9.90 -5.42 13.04
C LEU A 125 8.48 -5.36 13.61
N GLN A 126 7.53 -6.03 12.95
CA GLN A 126 6.17 -6.27 13.40
C GLN A 126 5.75 -7.67 12.97
N ARG A 127 5.00 -8.37 13.83
CA ARG A 127 4.36 -9.64 13.45
C ARG A 127 3.09 -9.35 12.66
N PHE A 128 2.89 -10.06 11.56
CA PHE A 128 1.65 -9.94 10.78
C PHE A 128 0.42 -10.35 11.59
N ASP A 129 0.50 -11.47 12.32
CA ASP A 129 -0.51 -11.89 13.29
C ASP A 129 -0.15 -11.29 14.66
N SER A 130 -0.82 -10.21 15.02
CA SER A 130 -0.62 -9.50 16.29
C SER A 130 -1.96 -9.17 16.95
N THR A 131 -1.91 -8.82 18.24
CA THR A 131 -3.10 -8.40 18.98
C THR A 131 -3.62 -7.06 18.46
N ALA A 132 -4.89 -6.74 18.71
CA ALA A 132 -5.49 -5.47 18.28
C ALA A 132 -4.72 -4.23 18.80
N VAL A 133 -4.14 -4.33 20.02
CA VAL A 133 -3.33 -3.25 20.61
C VAL A 133 -2.01 -3.07 19.85
N GLU A 134 -1.35 -4.18 19.47
CA GLU A 134 -0.13 -4.12 18.67
C GLU A 134 -0.40 -3.64 17.24
N GLN A 135 -1.55 -4.00 16.66
CA GLN A 135 -1.98 -3.51 15.35
C GLN A 135 -2.20 -2.00 15.38
N ASP A 136 -2.94 -1.48 16.36
CA ASP A 136 -3.16 -0.03 16.53
C ASP A 136 -1.83 0.75 16.73
N ALA A 137 -0.91 0.19 17.52
CA ALA A 137 0.41 0.79 17.73
C ALA A 137 1.26 0.79 16.44
N GLU A 138 1.13 -0.25 15.61
CA GLU A 138 1.78 -0.31 14.30
C GLU A 138 1.16 0.69 13.32
N GLU A 139 -0.17 0.74 13.21
CA GLU A 139 -0.87 1.70 12.33
C GLU A 139 -0.44 3.14 12.62
N LYS A 140 -0.43 3.55 13.91
CA LYS A 140 0.06 4.89 14.31
C LYS A 140 1.49 5.15 13.89
N ARG A 141 2.35 4.13 13.97
CA ARG A 141 3.76 4.23 13.58
C ARG A 141 3.92 4.36 12.08
N VAL A 142 3.24 3.51 11.31
CA VAL A 142 3.29 3.55 9.85
C VAL A 142 2.69 4.84 9.33
N HIS A 143 1.60 5.30 9.94
CA HIS A 143 1.00 6.60 9.66
C HIS A 143 2.00 7.75 9.84
N ALA A 144 2.67 7.81 10.99
CA ALA A 144 3.67 8.83 11.28
C ALA A 144 4.85 8.79 10.29
N LEU A 145 5.35 7.59 9.95
CA LEU A 145 6.41 7.42 8.95
C LEU A 145 5.96 7.86 7.55
N THR A 146 4.76 7.48 7.15
CA THR A 146 4.16 7.86 5.86
C THR A 146 4.06 9.38 5.75
N TYR A 147 3.52 10.02 6.78
CA TYR A 147 3.44 11.48 6.87
C TYR A 147 4.83 12.10 6.76
N ASP A 148 5.80 11.62 7.54
CA ASP A 148 7.16 12.17 7.61
C ASP A 148 7.96 12.04 6.31
N LEU A 149 7.71 10.98 5.54
CA LEU A 149 8.33 10.80 4.23
C LEU A 149 7.67 11.69 3.18
N LEU A 150 6.35 11.65 3.10
CA LEU A 150 5.60 12.35 2.07
C LEU A 150 5.65 13.87 2.24
N GLN A 151 5.64 14.40 3.47
CA GLN A 151 5.71 15.84 3.71
C GLN A 151 6.99 16.50 3.16
N LYS A 152 8.05 15.72 2.91
CA LYS A 152 9.33 16.20 2.35
C LYS A 152 9.35 16.22 0.82
N THR A 153 8.35 15.62 0.18
CA THR A 153 8.25 15.55 -1.29
C THR A 153 7.61 16.82 -1.86
N ARG A 154 7.81 17.06 -3.17
CA ARG A 154 7.20 18.20 -3.89
C ARG A 154 5.92 17.82 -4.65
N VAL A 155 5.24 16.76 -4.23
CA VAL A 155 4.01 16.31 -4.88
C VAL A 155 2.91 17.34 -4.67
N GLN A 156 2.44 17.93 -5.77
CA GLN A 156 1.35 18.90 -5.72
C GLN A 156 0.07 18.21 -5.19
N GLY A 157 -0.70 18.88 -4.33
CA GLY A 157 -1.96 18.37 -3.78
C GLY A 157 -1.81 17.34 -2.65
N LEU A 158 -0.58 17.06 -2.22
CA LEU A 158 -0.29 16.13 -1.13
C LEU A 158 -0.59 16.73 0.24
N SER A 159 -0.49 18.05 0.39
CA SER A 159 -0.86 18.77 1.61
C SER A 159 -2.29 18.50 2.05
N GLU A 160 -3.22 18.44 1.10
CA GLU A 160 -4.64 18.20 1.30
C GLU A 160 -4.87 16.77 1.78
N VAL A 161 -4.14 15.80 1.20
CA VAL A 161 -4.15 14.41 1.65
C VAL A 161 -3.59 14.30 3.07
N LEU A 162 -2.38 14.80 3.32
CA LEU A 162 -1.76 14.77 4.65
C LEU A 162 -2.64 15.43 5.72
N SER A 163 -3.33 16.53 5.38
CA SER A 163 -4.26 17.18 6.30
C SER A 163 -5.51 16.34 6.57
N ALA A 164 -6.02 15.60 5.58
CA ALA A 164 -7.18 14.72 5.75
C ALA A 164 -6.88 13.50 6.64
N PHE A 165 -5.61 13.11 6.70
CA PHE A 165 -5.13 11.96 7.45
C PHE A 165 -4.50 12.32 8.81
N LYS A 166 -4.29 13.60 9.12
CA LYS A 166 -3.52 14.09 10.27
C LYS A 166 -3.94 13.53 11.65
N ASP A 167 -5.22 13.22 11.83
CA ASP A 167 -5.81 12.77 13.09
C ASP A 167 -6.17 11.27 13.11
N CYS A 168 -5.67 10.49 12.13
CA CYS A 168 -5.82 9.03 12.10
C CYS A 168 -4.84 8.31 13.03
#